data_AF-A0A6L6YGU3-F1
#
_entry.id   AF-A0A6L6YGU3-F1
#
_cell.length_a   1.000
_cell.length_b   1.000
_cell.length_c   1.000
_cell.angle_alpha   90.00
_cell.angle_beta   90.00
_cell.angle_gamma   90.00
#
_symmetry.space_group_name_H-M   'P 1'
#
loop_
_entity.id
_entity.type
_entity.pdbx_description
1 polymer ?
#
loop_
_entity_poly.entity_id
_entity_poly.type
_entity_poly.pdbx_seq_one_letter_code
_entity_poly.pdbx_strand_id
1 'polypeptide(L)'
;MTTQLEAAHWGWTIALFLWAVGLSGMGFFLNYWVRQKKFVYLLTAAAIIGTLLVVSHLARMLNLPFAVLSSVFDMALNLSSWMFIGICLLSLLCVGSLFYSMICAGILFKGEKWQQMADSNWFNGIFSVLGAACTVYSGFLLTQAVGIPFWNSAIIPILWIISGMACSVGAIELLMVFGQIDANRVKWSRTTSIWVEIAELLTIFAFLHVSLSSNMEAARVGAESLLYGPNALMFWLGVILFGSLVPLVATILTRSHKVLVCTAVLGIIGALLLRASVLFAGYYDPILM
;
A
#
# COMPACT_ATOMS: atom_id res chain seq x y z
N MET A 1 18.18 -15.26 21.05
CA MET A 1 18.50 -15.08 19.61
C MET A 1 17.49 -15.72 18.66
N THR A 2 16.65 -16.68 19.09
CA THR A 2 15.67 -17.34 18.23
C THR A 2 14.37 -16.54 18.02
N THR A 3 13.91 -15.78 19.03
CA THR A 3 12.66 -14.98 18.95
C THR A 3 12.75 -13.75 18.04
N GLN A 4 13.93 -13.14 17.90
CA GLN A 4 14.14 -12.03 16.95
C GLN A 4 14.17 -12.52 15.49
N LEU A 5 14.56 -13.77 15.24
CA LEU A 5 14.58 -14.35 13.89
C LEU A 5 13.15 -14.71 13.41
N GLU A 6 12.27 -15.13 14.32
CA GLU A 6 10.84 -15.32 14.05
C GLU A 6 10.08 -13.99 13.92
N ALA A 7 10.46 -12.95 14.68
CA ALA A 7 9.96 -11.59 14.48
C ALA A 7 10.42 -10.98 13.13
N ALA A 8 11.63 -11.32 12.66
CA ALA A 8 12.11 -10.91 11.33
C ALA A 8 11.29 -11.52 10.18
N HIS A 9 10.62 -12.66 10.38
CA HIS A 9 9.72 -13.27 9.40
C HIS A 9 8.39 -12.51 9.22
N TRP A 10 8.02 -11.60 10.14
CA TRP A 10 6.90 -10.68 9.91
C TRP A 10 7.21 -9.68 8.79
N GLY A 11 8.47 -9.31 8.58
CA GLY A 11 8.80 -8.08 7.88
C GLY A 11 8.46 -8.06 6.40
N TRP A 12 9.04 -8.96 5.60
CA TRP A 12 8.95 -8.86 4.13
C TRP A 12 7.60 -9.27 3.57
N THR A 13 6.98 -10.33 4.09
CA THR A 13 5.66 -10.78 3.64
C THR A 13 4.58 -9.75 3.96
N ILE A 14 4.63 -9.15 5.15
CA ILE A 14 3.70 -8.08 5.54
C ILE A 14 4.02 -6.80 4.75
N ALA A 15 5.29 -6.45 4.54
CA ALA A 15 5.66 -5.30 3.71
C ALA A 15 5.10 -5.42 2.28
N LEU A 16 5.29 -6.60 1.66
CA LEU A 16 4.76 -6.89 0.32
C LEU A 16 3.23 -6.87 0.28
N PHE A 17 2.57 -7.39 1.33
CA PHE A 17 1.13 -7.28 1.48
C PHE A 17 0.67 -5.80 1.53
N LEU A 18 1.23 -5.01 2.46
CA LEU A 18 0.86 -3.61 2.65
C LEU A 18 1.14 -2.78 1.40
N TRP A 19 2.17 -3.15 0.65
CA TRP A 19 2.52 -2.54 -0.62
C TRP A 19 1.52 -2.90 -1.72
N ALA A 20 1.19 -4.18 -1.88
CA ALA A 20 0.25 -4.65 -2.89
C ALA A 20 -1.16 -4.10 -2.65
N VAL A 21 -1.61 -4.04 -1.39
CA VAL A 21 -2.90 -3.42 -1.02
C VAL A 21 -2.86 -1.92 -1.20
N GLY A 22 -1.76 -1.24 -0.85
CA GLY A 22 -1.61 0.20 -1.09
C GLY A 22 -1.67 0.55 -2.59
N LEU A 23 -0.97 -0.21 -3.44
CA LEU A 23 -0.99 -0.05 -4.89
C LEU A 23 -2.39 -0.28 -5.46
N SER A 24 -3.07 -1.35 -5.03
CA SER A 24 -4.43 -1.66 -5.47
C SER A 24 -5.43 -0.60 -4.99
N GLY A 25 -5.40 -0.25 -3.72
CA GLY A 25 -6.37 0.63 -3.08
C GLY A 25 -6.30 2.07 -3.60
N MET A 26 -5.11 2.69 -3.56
CA MET A 26 -4.91 4.03 -4.15
C MET A 26 -5.01 4.00 -5.67
N GLY A 27 -4.74 2.86 -6.30
CA GLY A 27 -4.95 2.71 -7.73
C GLY A 27 -6.43 2.73 -8.11
N PHE A 28 -7.30 2.07 -7.33
CA PHE A 28 -8.74 2.15 -7.55
C PHE A 28 -9.29 3.55 -7.28
N PHE A 29 -8.68 4.27 -6.34
CA PHE A 29 -8.95 5.69 -6.14
C PHE A 29 -8.64 6.51 -7.41
N LEU A 30 -7.43 6.36 -7.97
CA LEU A 30 -7.05 7.06 -9.21
C LEU A 30 -7.82 6.57 -10.45
N ASN A 31 -8.29 5.33 -10.45
CA ASN A 31 -9.07 4.77 -11.55
C ASN A 31 -10.38 5.54 -11.80
N TYR A 32 -10.90 6.27 -10.81
CA TYR A 32 -12.04 7.17 -10.98
C TYR A 32 -11.85 8.16 -12.15
N TRP A 33 -10.61 8.65 -12.33
CA TRP A 33 -10.23 9.55 -13.42
C TRP A 33 -9.60 8.82 -14.61
N VAL A 34 -8.77 7.81 -14.37
CA VAL A 34 -8.04 7.09 -15.44
C VAL A 34 -9.01 6.29 -16.32
N ARG A 35 -9.92 5.51 -15.72
CA ARG A 35 -10.90 4.64 -16.39
C ARG A 35 -10.29 3.81 -17.53
N GLN A 36 -9.28 3.01 -17.20
CA GLN A 36 -8.59 2.15 -18.17
C GLN A 36 -8.63 0.69 -17.75
N LYS A 37 -9.03 -0.19 -18.67
CA LYS A 37 -9.18 -1.63 -18.43
C LYS A 37 -7.87 -2.29 -17.98
N LYS A 38 -6.76 -1.94 -18.64
CA LYS A 38 -5.42 -2.48 -18.33
C LYS A 38 -4.95 -2.07 -16.93
N PHE A 39 -5.30 -0.86 -16.52
CA PHE A 39 -5.02 -0.40 -15.15
C PHE A 39 -5.83 -1.22 -14.16
N VAL A 40 -7.15 -1.39 -14.36
CA VAL A 40 -7.99 -2.25 -13.51
C VAL A 40 -7.41 -3.66 -13.37
N TYR A 41 -6.92 -4.28 -14.45
CA TYR A 41 -6.28 -5.60 -14.36
C TYR A 41 -5.05 -5.62 -13.45
N LEU A 42 -4.20 -4.60 -13.54
CA LEU A 42 -3.03 -4.47 -12.67
C LEU A 42 -3.45 -4.32 -11.20
N LEU A 43 -4.50 -3.52 -10.93
CA LEU A 43 -5.01 -3.30 -9.58
C LEU A 43 -5.63 -4.56 -8.98
N THR A 44 -6.38 -5.32 -9.80
CA THR A 44 -6.95 -6.60 -9.40
C THR A 44 -5.84 -7.63 -9.11
N ALA A 45 -4.81 -7.71 -9.95
CA ALA A 45 -3.67 -8.58 -9.70
C ALA A 45 -2.97 -8.22 -8.38
N ALA A 46 -2.76 -6.93 -8.11
CA ALA A 46 -2.20 -6.46 -6.85
C ALA A 46 -3.11 -6.79 -5.64
N ALA A 47 -4.45 -6.65 -5.78
CA ALA A 47 -5.39 -7.02 -4.73
C ALA A 47 -5.31 -8.51 -4.37
N ILE A 48 -5.26 -9.38 -5.40
CA ILE A 48 -5.17 -10.84 -5.22
C ILE A 48 -3.84 -11.20 -4.57
N ILE A 49 -2.72 -10.67 -5.07
CA ILE A 49 -1.39 -10.92 -4.50
C ILE A 49 -1.35 -10.47 -3.04
N GLY A 50 -1.83 -9.27 -2.73
CA GLY A 50 -1.92 -8.77 -1.37
C GLY A 50 -2.74 -9.69 -0.46
N THR A 51 -3.91 -10.14 -0.94
CA THR A 51 -4.77 -11.05 -0.18
C THR A 51 -4.12 -12.41 0.06
N LEU A 52 -3.49 -12.99 -0.97
CA LEU A 52 -2.78 -14.27 -0.85
C LEU A 52 -1.60 -14.19 0.13
N LEU A 53 -0.86 -13.07 0.14
CA LEU A 53 0.24 -12.87 1.07
C LEU A 53 -0.23 -12.82 2.54
N VAL A 54 -1.34 -12.13 2.82
CA VAL A 54 -1.94 -12.12 4.17
C VAL A 54 -2.39 -13.50 4.56
N VAL A 55 -3.15 -14.17 3.68
CA VAL A 55 -3.69 -15.49 3.97
C VAL A 55 -2.56 -16.49 4.21
N SER A 56 -1.49 -16.45 3.41
CA SER A 56 -0.30 -17.30 3.60
C SER A 56 0.37 -17.05 4.96
N HIS A 57 0.50 -15.79 5.35
CA HIS A 57 1.11 -15.42 6.62
C HIS A 57 0.24 -15.83 7.83
N LEU A 58 -1.07 -15.55 7.78
CA LEU A 58 -2.02 -15.91 8.84
C LEU A 58 -2.25 -17.43 8.93
N ALA A 59 -2.29 -18.14 7.81
CA ALA A 59 -2.44 -19.59 7.78
C ALA A 59 -1.25 -20.30 8.44
N ARG A 60 -0.04 -19.75 8.28
CA ARG A 60 1.18 -20.29 8.89
C ARG A 60 1.23 -20.09 10.41
N MET A 61 0.71 -18.97 10.91
CA MET A 61 0.75 -18.67 12.34
C MET A 61 -0.30 -19.39 13.17
N LEU A 62 -1.49 -19.67 12.64
CA LEU A 62 -2.64 -19.99 13.50
C LEU A 62 -3.59 -21.09 12.98
N ASN A 63 -3.33 -21.78 11.85
CA ASN A 63 -4.35 -22.62 11.18
C ASN A 63 -5.70 -21.87 11.00
N LEU A 64 -5.62 -20.54 10.92
CA LEU A 64 -6.74 -19.59 10.92
C LEU A 64 -7.75 -19.75 9.77
N PRO A 65 -7.41 -20.17 8.52
CA PRO A 65 -8.43 -20.26 7.48
C PRO A 65 -9.54 -21.24 7.85
N PHE A 66 -9.21 -22.32 8.58
CA PHE A 66 -10.21 -23.27 9.06
C PHE A 66 -10.99 -22.72 10.26
N ALA A 67 -10.34 -21.97 11.16
CA ALA A 67 -10.98 -21.34 12.32
C ALA A 67 -11.89 -20.15 11.96
N VAL A 68 -11.56 -19.40 10.92
CA VAL A 68 -12.43 -18.34 10.36
C VAL A 68 -13.64 -18.98 9.68
N LEU A 69 -13.44 -20.07 8.93
CA LEU A 69 -14.56 -20.82 8.35
C LEU A 69 -15.47 -21.36 9.44
N SER A 70 -14.93 -22.01 10.48
CA SER A 70 -15.71 -22.56 11.58
C SER A 70 -16.42 -21.47 12.38
N SER A 71 -15.78 -20.33 12.69
CA SER A 71 -16.43 -19.22 13.41
C SER A 71 -17.51 -18.48 12.60
N VAL A 72 -17.37 -18.44 11.26
CA VAL A 72 -18.45 -17.97 10.36
C VAL A 72 -19.61 -18.97 10.35
N PHE A 73 -19.33 -20.28 10.31
CA PHE A 73 -20.35 -21.32 10.41
C PHE A 73 -21.03 -21.38 11.80
N ASP A 74 -20.29 -21.06 12.86
CA ASP A 74 -20.76 -21.03 14.26
C ASP A 74 -21.41 -19.68 14.65
N MET A 75 -21.52 -18.72 13.72
CA MET A 75 -22.09 -17.37 13.92
C MET A 75 -21.47 -16.59 15.11
N ALA A 76 -20.22 -16.90 15.49
CA ALA A 76 -19.53 -16.35 16.65
C ALA A 76 -18.57 -15.20 16.29
N LEU A 77 -18.95 -14.34 15.33
CA LEU A 77 -18.08 -13.28 14.82
C LEU A 77 -18.07 -12.07 15.76
N ASN A 78 -16.89 -11.76 16.31
CA ASN A 78 -16.66 -10.50 17.03
C ASN A 78 -16.52 -9.35 16.02
N LEU A 79 -17.66 -8.73 15.68
CA LEU A 79 -17.74 -7.62 14.72
C LEU A 79 -16.95 -6.36 15.14
N SER A 80 -16.55 -6.26 16.41
CA SER A 80 -15.75 -5.15 16.95
C SER A 80 -14.24 -5.35 16.77
N SER A 81 -13.80 -6.54 16.35
CA SER A 81 -12.38 -6.82 16.17
C SER A 81 -11.82 -6.07 14.96
N TRP A 82 -10.74 -5.31 15.17
CA TRP A 82 -10.01 -4.65 14.08
C TRP A 82 -9.67 -5.63 12.96
N MET A 83 -9.11 -6.80 13.31
CA MET A 83 -8.76 -7.83 12.34
C MET A 83 -9.95 -8.29 11.48
N PHE A 84 -11.17 -8.37 12.03
CA PHE A 84 -12.36 -8.74 11.29
C PHE A 84 -12.73 -7.67 10.25
N ILE A 85 -12.70 -6.40 10.64
CA ILE A 85 -12.92 -5.26 9.72
C ILE A 85 -11.96 -5.33 8.53
N GLY A 86 -10.70 -5.68 8.78
CA GLY A 86 -9.69 -5.86 7.73
C GLY A 86 -9.98 -6.99 6.77
N ILE A 87 -10.40 -8.15 7.28
CA ILE A 87 -10.79 -9.30 6.44
C ILE A 87 -11.99 -8.91 5.56
N CYS A 88 -12.98 -8.21 6.12
CA CYS A 88 -14.13 -7.74 5.35
C CYS A 88 -13.72 -6.74 4.26
N LEU A 89 -12.93 -5.72 4.59
CA LEU A 89 -12.47 -4.72 3.61
C LEU A 89 -11.63 -5.35 2.50
N LEU A 90 -10.66 -6.21 2.85
CA LEU A 90 -9.77 -6.85 1.89
C LEU A 90 -10.50 -7.85 1.01
N SER A 91 -11.44 -8.62 1.57
CA SER A 91 -12.27 -9.55 0.79
C SER A 91 -13.20 -8.80 -0.17
N LEU A 92 -13.84 -7.70 0.27
CA LEU A 92 -14.64 -6.84 -0.59
C LEU A 92 -13.80 -6.23 -1.72
N LEU A 93 -12.58 -5.76 -1.42
CA LEU A 93 -11.68 -5.22 -2.43
C LEU A 93 -11.22 -6.30 -3.42
N CYS A 94 -10.85 -7.49 -2.94
CA CYS A 94 -10.40 -8.60 -3.77
C CYS A 94 -11.52 -9.13 -4.67
N VAL A 95 -12.67 -9.49 -4.10
CA VAL A 95 -13.83 -10.00 -4.85
C VAL A 95 -14.40 -8.92 -5.76
N GLY A 96 -14.50 -7.68 -5.28
CA GLY A 96 -14.98 -6.54 -6.05
C GLY A 96 -14.06 -6.22 -7.24
N SER A 97 -12.74 -6.21 -7.02
CA SER A 97 -11.77 -5.94 -8.09
C SER A 97 -11.73 -7.07 -9.13
N LEU A 98 -11.89 -8.32 -8.70
CA LEU A 98 -12.10 -9.45 -9.60
C LEU A 98 -13.37 -9.25 -10.43
N PHE A 99 -14.49 -8.91 -9.79
CA PHE A 99 -15.75 -8.63 -10.47
C PHE A 99 -15.63 -7.49 -11.49
N TYR A 100 -15.00 -6.38 -11.12
CA TYR A 100 -14.72 -5.27 -12.03
C TYR A 100 -13.86 -5.74 -13.21
N SER A 101 -12.75 -6.45 -12.96
CA SER A 101 -11.90 -6.96 -14.04
C SER A 101 -12.66 -7.88 -15.00
N MET A 102 -13.54 -8.75 -14.50
CA MET A 102 -14.36 -9.64 -15.31
C MET A 102 -15.37 -8.88 -16.19
N ILE A 103 -15.94 -7.79 -15.69
CA ILE A 103 -16.78 -6.89 -16.49
C ILE A 103 -15.95 -6.24 -17.61
N CYS A 104 -14.76 -5.72 -17.29
CA CYS A 104 -13.87 -5.11 -18.29
C CYS A 104 -13.43 -6.10 -19.38
N ALA A 105 -13.23 -7.37 -19.00
CA ALA A 105 -12.81 -8.44 -19.91
C ALA A 105 -13.93 -8.93 -20.83
N GLY A 106 -15.21 -8.71 -20.47
CA GLY A 106 -16.35 -9.14 -21.28
C GLY A 106 -16.48 -10.67 -21.43
N ILE A 107 -15.89 -11.46 -20.53
CA ILE A 107 -15.91 -12.93 -20.60
C ILE A 107 -17.23 -13.46 -20.04
N LEU A 108 -17.63 -13.02 -18.83
CA LEU A 108 -18.83 -13.49 -18.13
C LEU A 108 -20.02 -12.53 -18.24
N PHE A 109 -19.76 -11.23 -18.34
CA PHE A 109 -20.79 -10.18 -18.34
C PHE A 109 -20.75 -9.37 -19.63
N LYS A 110 -21.19 -9.97 -20.75
CA LYS A 110 -21.22 -9.35 -22.09
C LYS A 110 -22.32 -8.31 -22.30
N GLY A 111 -23.24 -8.15 -21.35
CA GLY A 111 -24.35 -7.21 -21.46
C GLY A 111 -23.88 -5.76 -21.42
N GLU A 112 -24.40 -4.94 -22.33
CA GLU A 112 -24.12 -3.49 -22.41
C GLU A 112 -24.36 -2.77 -21.07
N LYS A 113 -25.37 -3.22 -20.31
CA LYS A 113 -25.67 -2.74 -18.95
C LYS A 113 -24.48 -2.84 -17.98
N TRP A 114 -23.71 -3.92 -18.04
CA TRP A 114 -22.56 -4.13 -17.15
C TRP A 114 -21.39 -3.22 -17.52
N GLN A 115 -21.16 -3.00 -18.81
CA GLN A 115 -20.14 -2.07 -19.29
C GLN A 115 -20.51 -0.63 -18.92
N GLN A 116 -21.77 -0.22 -19.12
CA GLN A 116 -22.28 1.08 -18.69
C GLN A 116 -22.16 1.27 -17.17
N MET A 117 -22.37 0.21 -16.37
CA MET A 117 -22.16 0.27 -14.93
C MET A 117 -20.68 0.47 -14.57
N ALA A 118 -19.77 -0.26 -15.22
CA ALA A 118 -18.32 -0.12 -14.98
C ALA A 118 -17.77 1.26 -15.39
N ASP A 119 -18.39 1.90 -16.37
CA ASP A 119 -18.06 3.26 -16.80
C ASP A 119 -18.76 4.36 -15.97
N SER A 120 -19.73 3.98 -15.13
CA SER A 120 -20.49 4.89 -14.28
C SER A 120 -19.62 5.54 -13.20
N ASN A 121 -19.89 6.82 -12.93
CA ASN A 121 -19.24 7.58 -11.85
C ASN A 121 -19.54 6.97 -10.47
N TRP A 122 -20.75 6.46 -10.28
CA TRP A 122 -21.18 5.86 -9.01
C TRP A 122 -20.37 4.61 -8.68
N PHE A 123 -20.24 3.70 -9.65
CA PHE A 123 -19.50 2.45 -9.49
C PHE A 123 -18.02 2.71 -9.19
N ASN A 124 -17.37 3.57 -9.99
CA ASN A 124 -15.99 3.98 -9.74
C ASN A 124 -15.82 4.72 -8.41
N GLY A 125 -16.81 5.49 -7.97
CA GLY A 125 -16.82 6.16 -6.67
C GLY A 125 -16.80 5.16 -5.51
N ILE A 126 -17.62 4.10 -5.56
CA ILE A 126 -17.62 3.04 -4.55
C ILE A 126 -16.26 2.36 -4.47
N PHE A 127 -15.67 1.97 -5.61
CA PHE A 127 -14.35 1.33 -5.65
C PHE A 127 -13.23 2.26 -5.17
N SER A 128 -13.33 3.55 -5.47
CA SER A 128 -12.41 4.57 -5.00
C SER A 128 -12.43 4.69 -3.48
N VAL A 129 -13.63 4.78 -2.88
CA VAL A 129 -13.81 4.83 -1.42
C VAL A 129 -13.35 3.52 -0.77
N LEU A 130 -13.71 2.37 -1.33
CA LEU A 130 -13.32 1.06 -0.82
C LEU A 130 -11.80 0.87 -0.84
N GLY A 131 -11.15 1.24 -1.95
CA GLY A 131 -9.69 1.17 -2.10
C GLY A 131 -8.97 2.11 -1.14
N ALA A 132 -9.49 3.33 -0.95
CA ALA A 132 -8.96 4.27 0.03
C ALA A 132 -9.12 3.76 1.46
N ALA A 133 -10.30 3.26 1.82
CA ALA A 133 -10.55 2.67 3.13
C ALA A 133 -9.61 1.48 3.41
N CYS A 134 -9.38 0.60 2.43
CA CYS A 134 -8.43 -0.51 2.58
C CYS A 134 -7.00 -0.04 2.84
N THR A 135 -6.56 1.01 2.12
CA THR A 135 -5.21 1.55 2.29
C THR A 135 -5.04 2.21 3.67
N VAL A 136 -5.99 3.05 4.08
CA VAL A 136 -6.01 3.68 5.41
C VAL A 136 -6.01 2.62 6.51
N TYR A 137 -6.91 1.65 6.40
CA TYR A 137 -7.04 0.57 7.36
C TYR A 137 -5.73 -0.23 7.48
N SER A 138 -5.04 -0.48 6.37
CA SER A 138 -3.75 -1.20 6.39
C SER A 138 -2.65 -0.45 7.13
N GLY A 139 -2.66 0.90 7.12
CA GLY A 139 -1.78 1.70 7.97
C GLY A 139 -2.25 1.72 9.43
N PHE A 140 -3.56 1.80 9.66
CA PHE A 140 -4.15 1.79 11.00
C PHE A 140 -3.89 0.46 11.75
N LEU A 141 -3.86 -0.67 11.04
CA LEU A 141 -3.49 -1.97 11.60
C LEU A 141 -2.17 -1.94 12.37
N LEU A 142 -1.16 -1.22 11.86
CA LEU A 142 0.14 -1.09 12.53
C LEU A 142 0.04 -0.25 13.80
N THR A 143 -0.80 0.79 13.80
CA THR A 143 -0.99 1.67 14.97
C THR A 143 -1.61 0.95 16.16
N GLN A 144 -2.34 -0.14 15.93
CA GLN A 144 -2.99 -0.92 16.98
C GLN A 144 -2.08 -1.99 17.59
N ALA A 145 -0.85 -2.14 17.10
CA ALA A 145 0.12 -3.06 17.69
C ALA A 145 0.66 -2.48 19.01
N VAL A 146 0.01 -2.84 20.12
CA VAL A 146 0.31 -2.33 21.48
C VAL A 146 1.78 -2.53 21.89
N GLY A 147 2.46 -3.55 21.34
CA GLY A 147 3.83 -3.87 21.70
C GLY A 147 4.91 -2.97 21.08
N ILE A 148 4.60 -2.14 20.07
CA ILE A 148 5.60 -1.40 19.29
C ILE A 148 5.21 0.09 19.20
N PRO A 149 5.71 0.93 20.13
CA PRO A 149 5.37 2.35 20.20
C PRO A 149 5.71 3.15 18.94
N PHE A 150 6.75 2.74 18.21
CA PHE A 150 7.14 3.38 16.94
C PHE A 150 6.02 3.34 15.89
N TRP A 151 5.16 2.32 15.91
CA TRP A 151 4.04 2.20 15.00
C TRP A 151 2.79 2.95 15.49
N ASN A 152 2.74 3.34 16.76
CA ASN A 152 1.61 4.06 17.33
C ASN A 152 1.67 5.57 17.01
N SER A 153 1.53 5.88 15.72
CA SER A 153 1.52 7.26 15.23
C SER A 153 0.40 7.48 14.22
N ALA A 154 -0.37 8.55 14.42
CA ALA A 154 -1.44 8.96 13.51
C ALA A 154 -0.92 9.35 12.10
N ILE A 155 0.39 9.53 11.94
CA ILE A 155 1.01 9.84 10.64
C ILE A 155 1.09 8.59 9.74
N ILE A 156 1.15 7.38 10.29
CA ILE A 156 1.34 6.15 9.50
C ILE A 156 0.21 5.93 8.48
N PRO A 157 -1.09 6.05 8.83
CA PRO A 157 -2.17 5.95 7.84
C PRO A 157 -2.04 6.99 6.71
N ILE A 158 -1.63 8.22 7.03
CA ILE A 158 -1.42 9.30 6.05
C ILE A 158 -0.25 8.94 5.12
N LEU A 159 0.85 8.45 5.69
CA LEU A 159 2.02 8.00 4.95
C LEU A 159 1.67 6.85 3.99
N TRP A 160 0.78 5.93 4.40
CA TRP A 160 0.35 4.80 3.57
C TRP A 160 -0.52 5.24 2.40
N ILE A 161 -1.39 6.24 2.60
CA ILE A 161 -2.17 6.86 1.54
C ILE A 161 -1.22 7.52 0.52
N ILE A 162 -0.33 8.41 0.98
CA ILE A 162 0.54 9.18 0.09
C ILE A 162 1.49 8.25 -0.68
N SER A 163 2.13 7.31 0.02
CA SER A 163 3.02 6.32 -0.62
C SER A 163 2.25 5.36 -1.54
N GLY A 164 1.02 5.00 -1.18
CA GLY A 164 0.13 4.24 -2.06
C GLY A 164 -0.18 5.01 -3.34
N MET A 165 -0.51 6.31 -3.24
CA MET A 165 -0.71 7.17 -4.40
C MET A 165 0.56 7.27 -5.26
N ALA A 166 1.74 7.40 -4.65
CA ALA A 166 3.02 7.47 -5.37
C ALA A 166 3.22 6.20 -6.23
N CYS A 167 3.03 5.04 -5.61
CA CYS A 167 3.12 3.74 -6.28
C CYS A 167 2.09 3.60 -7.41
N SER A 168 0.84 4.01 -7.19
CA SER A 168 -0.22 3.94 -8.19
C SER A 168 -0.02 4.90 -9.36
N VAL A 169 0.49 6.12 -9.12
CA VAL A 169 0.87 7.06 -10.19
C VAL A 169 2.04 6.52 -11.00
N GLY A 170 3.07 5.96 -10.34
CA GLY A 170 4.16 5.28 -11.03
C GLY A 170 3.66 4.12 -11.92
N ALA A 171 2.68 3.34 -11.44
CA ALA A 171 2.07 2.28 -12.26
C ALA A 171 1.31 2.84 -13.48
N ILE A 172 0.61 3.98 -13.33
CA ILE A 172 -0.03 4.67 -14.46
C ILE A 172 1.00 5.13 -15.49
N GLU A 173 2.12 5.70 -15.04
CA GLU A 173 3.20 6.18 -15.92
C GLU A 173 3.89 5.02 -16.65
N LEU A 174 4.12 3.88 -15.99
CA LEU A 174 4.60 2.67 -16.67
C LEU A 174 3.66 2.21 -17.77
N LEU A 175 2.36 2.11 -17.47
CA LEU A 175 1.36 1.70 -18.45
C LEU A 175 1.24 2.70 -19.61
N MET A 176 1.40 4.00 -19.34
CA MET A 176 1.48 5.04 -20.37
C MET A 176 2.67 4.82 -21.29
N VAL A 177 3.88 4.58 -20.77
CA VAL A 177 5.07 4.37 -21.59
C VAL A 177 4.98 3.08 -22.41
N PHE A 178 4.37 2.03 -21.86
CA PHE A 178 4.11 0.78 -22.60
C PHE A 178 2.99 0.88 -23.65
N GLY A 179 2.43 2.08 -23.90
CA GLY A 179 1.34 2.28 -24.86
C GLY A 179 0.04 1.60 -24.44
N GLN A 180 -0.10 1.28 -23.16
CA GLN A 180 -1.30 0.63 -22.60
C GLN A 180 -2.36 1.65 -22.17
N ILE A 181 -1.97 2.91 -21.98
CA ILE A 181 -2.85 4.03 -21.65
C ILE A 181 -2.50 5.23 -22.54
N ASP A 182 -3.52 5.93 -23.03
CA ASP A 182 -3.32 7.15 -23.82
C ASP A 182 -2.66 8.26 -23.01
N ALA A 183 -1.48 8.70 -23.45
CA ALA A 183 -0.72 9.81 -22.86
C ALA A 183 -1.54 11.09 -22.70
N ASN A 184 -2.49 11.35 -23.61
CA ASN A 184 -3.34 12.54 -23.54
C ASN A 184 -4.31 12.53 -22.34
N ARG A 185 -4.73 11.34 -21.89
CA ARG A 185 -5.68 11.18 -20.79
C ARG A 185 -5.01 11.31 -19.42
N VAL A 186 -3.72 10.97 -19.35
CA VAL A 186 -2.94 10.96 -18.11
C VAL A 186 -1.88 12.06 -18.07
N LYS A 187 -2.04 13.16 -18.83
CA LYS A 187 -1.12 14.32 -18.75
C LYS A 187 -0.99 14.88 -17.32
N TRP A 188 -2.04 14.73 -16.52
CA TRP A 188 -2.07 15.14 -15.13
C TRP A 188 -1.17 14.28 -14.23
N SER A 189 -0.84 13.04 -14.63
CA SER A 189 -0.07 12.09 -13.82
C SER A 189 1.27 12.68 -13.39
N ARG A 190 1.96 13.38 -14.30
CA ARG A 190 3.26 13.98 -14.04
C ARG A 190 3.20 15.04 -12.94
N THR A 191 2.21 15.93 -13.00
CA THR A 191 2.01 16.95 -11.97
C THR A 191 1.67 16.30 -10.65
N THR A 192 0.82 15.27 -10.66
CA THR A 192 0.46 14.54 -9.44
C THR A 192 1.63 13.74 -8.87
N SER A 193 2.49 13.12 -9.69
CA SER A 193 3.71 12.43 -9.23
C SER A 193 4.60 13.40 -8.45
N ILE A 194 4.88 14.59 -8.98
CA ILE A 194 5.70 15.61 -8.29
C ILE A 194 5.08 15.99 -6.95
N TRP A 195 3.78 16.31 -6.92
CA TRP A 195 3.11 16.70 -5.67
C TRP A 195 3.08 15.58 -4.64
N VAL A 196 2.83 14.34 -5.08
CA VAL A 196 2.76 13.17 -4.21
C VAL A 196 4.14 12.81 -3.67
N GLU A 197 5.20 12.86 -4.47
CA GLU A 197 6.58 12.61 -4.03
C GLU A 197 7.05 13.66 -3.03
N ILE A 198 6.74 14.94 -3.25
CA ILE A 198 7.02 16.01 -2.27
C ILE A 198 6.23 15.76 -0.98
N ALA A 199 4.94 15.42 -1.08
CA ALA A 199 4.11 15.12 0.09
C ALA A 199 4.62 13.87 0.83
N GLU A 200 5.14 12.88 0.12
CA GLU A 200 5.73 11.66 0.69
C GLU A 200 6.96 12.02 1.52
N LEU A 201 7.91 12.79 0.96
CA LEU A 201 9.10 13.26 1.68
C LEU A 201 8.72 14.06 2.93
N LEU A 202 7.81 15.02 2.80
CA LEU A 202 7.35 15.82 3.93
C LEU A 202 6.73 14.95 5.03
N THR A 203 5.93 13.95 4.65
CA THR A 203 5.28 13.04 5.61
C THR A 203 6.29 12.10 6.26
N ILE A 204 7.29 11.62 5.54
CA ILE A 204 8.39 10.80 6.09
C ILE A 204 9.16 11.60 7.14
N PHE A 205 9.57 12.83 6.83
CA PHE A 205 10.31 13.65 7.79
C PHE A 205 9.43 14.09 8.97
N ALA A 206 8.14 14.37 8.75
CA ALA A 206 7.19 14.63 9.83
C ALA A 206 7.03 13.41 10.75
N PHE A 207 6.92 12.21 10.18
CA PHE A 207 6.86 10.96 10.94
C PHE A 207 8.12 10.76 11.80
N LEU A 208 9.31 10.93 11.22
CA LEU A 208 10.57 10.84 11.96
C LEU A 208 10.66 11.88 13.08
N HIS A 209 10.28 13.13 12.81
CA HIS A 209 10.28 14.19 13.81
C HIS A 209 9.36 13.87 14.98
N VAL A 210 8.12 13.43 14.71
CA VAL A 210 7.18 13.01 15.76
C VAL A 210 7.74 11.85 16.58
N SER A 211 8.30 10.83 15.93
CA SER A 211 8.87 9.67 16.62
C SER A 211 10.09 10.02 17.48
N LEU A 212 10.96 10.94 17.02
CA LEU A 212 12.11 11.43 17.80
C LEU A 212 11.70 12.31 18.98
N SER A 213 10.59 13.06 18.84
CA SER A 213 10.02 13.90 19.91
C SER A 213 9.15 13.13 20.91
N SER A 214 8.97 11.82 20.71
CA SER A 214 8.15 10.99 21.59
C SER A 214 8.80 10.81 22.97
N ASN A 215 7.98 10.78 24.02
CA ASN A 215 8.43 10.48 25.38
C ASN A 215 8.77 8.98 25.58
N MET A 216 8.42 8.12 24.64
CA MET A 216 8.65 6.68 24.71
C MET A 216 10.00 6.32 24.06
N GLU A 217 10.89 5.71 24.83
CA GLU A 217 12.25 5.39 24.35
C GLU A 217 12.24 4.44 23.16
N ALA A 218 11.36 3.43 23.15
CA ALA A 218 11.23 2.50 22.03
C ALA A 218 10.85 3.19 20.70
N ALA A 219 10.07 4.28 20.75
CA ALA A 219 9.72 5.06 19.55
C ALA A 219 10.93 5.87 19.04
N ARG A 220 11.72 6.44 19.95
CA ARG A 220 12.95 7.19 19.62
C ARG A 220 14.01 6.28 19.02
N VAL A 221 14.26 5.12 19.64
CA VAL A 221 15.19 4.10 19.15
C VAL A 221 14.77 3.58 17.77
N GLY A 222 13.47 3.40 17.52
CA GLY A 222 12.96 3.07 16.19
C GLY A 222 13.32 4.12 15.13
N ALA A 223 13.11 5.40 15.44
CA ALA A 223 13.48 6.49 14.53
C ALA A 223 15.00 6.62 14.33
N GLU A 224 15.80 6.49 15.40
CA GLU A 224 17.26 6.48 15.34
C GLU A 224 17.79 5.31 14.52
N SER A 225 17.12 4.14 14.55
CA SER A 225 17.49 2.98 13.75
C SER A 225 17.39 3.23 12.24
N LEU A 226 16.46 4.10 11.81
CA LEU A 226 16.30 4.54 10.42
C LEU A 226 17.28 5.63 10.03
N LEU A 227 17.68 6.48 10.97
CA LEU A 227 18.59 7.60 10.68
C LEU A 227 20.06 7.19 10.69
N TYR A 228 20.48 6.44 11.73
CA TYR A 228 21.89 6.12 12.01
C TYR A 228 22.12 4.63 12.29
N GLY A 229 21.06 3.84 12.43
CA GLY A 229 21.18 2.43 12.80
C GLY A 229 21.29 1.45 11.62
N PRO A 230 21.06 0.15 11.89
CA PRO A 230 21.24 -0.93 10.92
C PRO A 230 20.34 -0.80 9.67
N ASN A 231 19.16 -0.19 9.83
CA ASN A 231 18.18 -0.01 8.74
C ASN A 231 18.41 1.29 7.94
N ALA A 232 19.40 2.11 8.33
CA ALA A 232 19.62 3.42 7.73
C ALA A 232 20.01 3.36 6.26
N LEU A 233 20.73 2.31 5.82
CA LEU A 233 21.08 2.14 4.42
C LEU A 233 19.83 1.95 3.55
N MET A 234 18.91 1.08 3.98
CA MET A 234 17.65 0.84 3.27
C MET A 234 16.77 2.09 3.26
N PHE A 235 16.75 2.85 4.35
CA PHE A 235 15.99 4.09 4.45
C PHE A 235 16.57 5.20 3.54
N TRP A 236 17.84 5.58 3.74
CA TRP A 236 18.44 6.69 3.00
C TRP A 236 18.64 6.39 1.52
N LEU A 237 19.23 5.24 1.18
CA LEU A 237 19.46 4.91 -0.22
C LEU A 237 18.16 4.41 -0.87
N GLY A 238 17.48 3.46 -0.24
CA GLY A 238 16.30 2.83 -0.82
C GLY A 238 15.08 3.75 -0.92
N VAL A 239 14.74 4.42 0.18
CA VAL A 239 13.53 5.24 0.26
C VAL A 239 13.79 6.67 -0.19
N ILE A 240 14.73 7.36 0.47
CA ILE A 240 14.94 8.80 0.25
C ILE A 240 15.58 9.06 -1.11
N LEU A 241 16.72 8.42 -1.41
CA LEU A 241 17.45 8.67 -2.64
C LEU A 241 16.75 8.03 -3.84
N PHE A 242 16.68 6.71 -3.89
CA PHE A 242 16.15 5.99 -5.05
C PHE A 242 14.63 6.04 -5.11
N GLY A 243 13.94 5.94 -3.97
CA GLY A 243 12.48 5.90 -3.93
C GLY A 243 11.80 7.24 -4.18
N SER A 244 12.46 8.37 -3.90
CA SER A 244 11.81 9.68 -3.95
C SER A 244 12.64 10.76 -4.64
N LEU A 245 13.86 11.06 -4.18
CA LEU A 245 14.66 12.16 -4.76
C LEU A 245 15.02 11.96 -6.23
N VAL A 246 15.46 10.75 -6.60
CA VAL A 246 15.82 10.43 -7.99
C VAL A 246 14.60 10.51 -8.91
N PRO A 247 13.45 9.86 -8.59
CA PRO A 247 12.20 10.06 -9.32
C PRO A 247 11.80 11.53 -9.45
N LEU A 248 11.83 12.29 -8.37
CA LEU A 248 11.40 13.69 -8.34
C LEU A 248 12.24 14.57 -9.27
N VAL A 249 13.56 14.51 -9.11
CA VAL A 249 14.50 15.31 -9.90
C VAL A 249 14.43 14.91 -11.37
N ALA A 250 14.38 13.61 -11.67
CA ALA A 250 14.29 13.14 -13.03
C ALA A 250 12.96 13.54 -13.70
N THR A 251 11.82 13.41 -13.01
CA THR A 251 10.51 13.82 -13.50
C THR A 251 10.46 15.31 -13.81
N ILE A 252 11.19 16.16 -13.07
CA ILE A 252 11.31 17.60 -13.34
C ILE A 252 12.21 17.86 -14.57
N LEU A 253 13.40 17.27 -14.61
CA LEU A 253 14.45 17.59 -15.57
C LEU A 253 14.25 17.00 -16.97
N THR A 254 13.61 15.83 -17.08
CA THR A 254 13.53 15.10 -18.35
C THR A 254 12.09 14.87 -18.82
N ARG A 255 11.96 14.66 -20.13
CA ARG A 255 10.72 14.17 -20.79
C ARG A 255 10.94 12.87 -21.55
N SER A 256 12.08 12.22 -21.35
CA SER A 256 12.40 10.97 -22.02
C SER A 256 11.57 9.82 -21.46
N HIS A 257 10.90 9.07 -22.35
CA HIS A 257 10.14 7.88 -21.98
C HIS A 257 10.99 6.82 -21.25
N LYS A 258 12.27 6.67 -21.62
CA LYS A 258 13.17 5.69 -20.99
C LYS A 258 13.43 6.04 -19.53
N VAL A 259 13.64 7.32 -19.25
CA VAL A 259 13.91 7.79 -17.88
C VAL A 259 12.63 7.72 -17.05
N LEU A 260 11.46 8.01 -17.63
CA LEU A 260 10.18 7.88 -16.95
C LEU A 260 9.89 6.44 -16.48
N VAL A 261 10.29 5.45 -17.27
CA VAL A 261 10.18 4.03 -16.85
C VAL A 261 11.09 3.76 -15.65
N CYS A 262 12.34 4.22 -15.70
CA CYS A 262 13.27 4.05 -14.60
C CYS A 262 12.77 4.72 -13.31
N THR A 263 12.27 5.95 -13.39
CA THR A 263 11.74 6.69 -12.22
C THR A 263 10.51 6.02 -11.64
N ALA A 264 9.59 5.56 -12.49
CA ALA A 264 8.39 4.88 -12.03
C ALA A 264 8.70 3.53 -11.36
N VAL A 265 9.63 2.74 -11.91
CA VAL A 265 10.10 1.50 -11.25
C VAL A 265 10.76 1.82 -9.91
N LEU A 266 11.63 2.82 -9.87
CA LEU A 266 12.31 3.24 -8.64
C LEU A 266 11.34 3.74 -7.57
N GLY A 267 10.33 4.53 -7.92
CA GLY A 267 9.31 5.00 -6.99
C GLY A 267 8.43 3.86 -6.45
N ILE A 268 8.04 2.92 -7.32
CA ILE A 268 7.29 1.72 -6.93
C ILE A 268 8.08 0.85 -5.94
N ILE A 269 9.38 0.64 -6.20
CA ILE A 269 10.28 -0.10 -5.30
C ILE A 269 10.53 0.72 -4.02
N GLY A 270 10.68 2.04 -4.12
CA GLY A 270 10.81 2.96 -3.00
C GLY A 270 9.65 2.85 -2.01
N ALA A 271 8.41 2.81 -2.53
CA ALA A 271 7.21 2.63 -1.72
C ALA A 271 7.16 1.26 -0.99
N LEU A 272 7.78 0.21 -1.56
CA LEU A 272 7.95 -1.08 -0.89
C LEU A 272 9.01 -0.99 0.21
N LEU A 273 10.16 -0.39 -0.11
CA LEU A 273 11.26 -0.20 0.84
C LEU A 273 10.85 0.70 2.01
N LEU A 274 9.96 1.68 1.79
CA LEU A 274 9.40 2.51 2.85
C LEU A 274 8.62 1.66 3.85
N ARG A 275 7.73 0.79 3.36
CA ARG A 275 6.94 -0.12 4.20
C ARG A 275 7.84 -1.09 4.95
N ALA A 276 8.83 -1.66 4.28
CA ALA A 276 9.82 -2.52 4.91
C ALA A 276 10.63 -1.77 6.00
N SER A 277 11.04 -0.53 5.73
CA SER A 277 11.82 0.30 6.67
C SER A 277 11.02 0.58 7.94
N VAL A 278 9.77 1.02 7.82
CA VAL A 278 8.90 1.28 8.98
C VAL A 278 8.62 0.01 9.79
N LEU A 279 8.42 -1.13 9.11
CA LEU A 279 8.22 -2.42 9.78
C LEU A 279 9.49 -2.90 10.51
N PHE A 280 10.67 -2.80 9.90
CA PHE A 280 11.91 -3.26 10.54
C PHE A 280 12.43 -2.33 11.63
N ALA A 281 11.97 -1.08 11.68
CA ALA A 281 12.29 -0.12 12.73
C ALA A 281 11.41 -0.28 13.99
N GLY A 282 10.49 -1.24 14.01
CA GLY A 282 9.64 -1.52 15.16
C GLY A 282 10.36 -2.28 16.28
N TYR A 283 10.73 -1.60 17.36
CA TYR A 283 11.27 -2.22 18.58
C TYR A 283 10.17 -2.40 19.64
N TYR A 284 10.22 -3.51 20.36
CA TYR A 284 9.31 -3.78 21.48
C TYR A 284 9.68 -2.95 22.70
N ASP A 285 8.68 -2.41 23.38
CA ASP A 285 8.87 -1.72 24.66
C ASP A 285 9.12 -2.75 25.79
N PRO A 286 10.28 -2.71 26.48
CA PRO A 286 10.58 -3.67 27.55
C PRO A 286 9.68 -3.55 28.79
N ILE A 287 8.87 -2.49 28.92
CA ILE A 287 7.97 -2.28 30.08
C ILE A 287 6.65 -3.08 29.93
N LEU A 288 6.38 -3.66 28.76
CA LEU A 288 5.19 -4.48 28.48
C LEU A 288 5.47 -6.00 28.52
N MET A 289 6.61 -6.43 29.05
CA MET A 289 6.91 -7.81 29.45
C MET A 289 6.81 -7.98 30.96
#